data_AF-A0A2U0RXN7-F1
#
_entry.id   AF-A0A2U0RXN7-F1
#
_cell.length_a   1.000
_cell.length_b   1.000
_cell.length_c   1.000
_cell.angle_alpha   90.00
_cell.angle_beta   90.00
_cell.angle_gamma   90.00
#
_symmetry.space_group_name_H-M   'P 1'
#
loop_
_entity.id
_entity.type
_entity.pdbx_description
1 polymer ?
#
loop_
_entity_poly.entity_id
_entity_poly.type
_entity_poly.pdbx_seq_one_letter_code
_entity_poly.pdbx_strand_id
1 'polypeptide(L)'
;MELAQDILLRYKNYAEVSYLDPMRNILRTVTTPQNIQNVFGDIKFVLATEGNDAEIAWTYTTAGIDFQSKGVSITIDNGVLETLTDGWYLFNVGSTEINISEEEAMQIALNRLDDFSWTTIIDGQFVEVNDYVVLEQPRTVQLLPHSRDEPLELVPYYYITFYLNQVYPDNINSIGVGIWADTGAVRDCQTLTSEG
;
A
#
# COMPACT_ATOMS: atom_id res chain seq x y z
N MET A 1 -9.63 -3.54 25.64
CA MET A 1 -9.77 -4.80 24.87
C MET A 1 -11.22 -5.30 24.83
N GLU A 2 -11.94 -5.34 25.95
CA GLU A 2 -13.37 -5.73 25.99
C GLU A 2 -14.25 -4.90 25.04
N LEU A 3 -14.08 -3.57 25.04
CA LEU A 3 -14.81 -2.68 24.12
C LEU A 3 -14.64 -3.09 22.65
N ALA A 4 -13.40 -3.35 22.21
CA ALA A 4 -13.11 -3.79 20.84
C ALA A 4 -13.70 -5.18 20.53
N GLN A 5 -13.70 -6.11 21.49
CA GLN A 5 -14.37 -7.41 21.34
C GLN A 5 -15.87 -7.27 21.09
N ASP A 6 -16.52 -6.38 21.84
CA ASP A 6 -17.95 -6.11 21.75
C ASP A 6 -18.30 -5.39 20.45
N ILE A 7 -17.50 -4.41 20.03
CA ILE A 7 -17.65 -3.72 18.74
C ILE A 7 -17.57 -4.74 17.59
N LEU A 8 -16.52 -5.56 17.56
CA LEU A 8 -16.36 -6.57 16.51
C LEU A 8 -17.50 -7.59 16.53
N LEU A 9 -17.97 -8.01 17.70
CA LEU A 9 -19.11 -8.94 17.79
C LEU A 9 -20.40 -8.33 17.25
N ARG A 10 -20.71 -7.08 17.63
CA ARG A 10 -21.91 -6.38 17.14
C ARG A 10 -21.83 -6.17 15.64
N TYR A 11 -20.68 -5.73 15.13
CA TYR A 11 -20.49 -5.50 13.71
C TYR A 11 -20.56 -6.81 12.91
N LYS A 12 -19.92 -7.88 13.39
CA LYS A 12 -20.05 -9.23 12.85
C LYS A 12 -21.50 -9.67 12.69
N ASN A 13 -22.29 -9.52 13.76
CA ASN A 13 -23.70 -9.94 13.77
C ASN A 13 -24.57 -9.07 12.85
N TYR A 14 -24.26 -7.77 12.75
CA TYR A 14 -24.97 -6.84 11.88
C TYR A 14 -24.68 -7.08 10.40
N ALA A 15 -23.40 -7.23 10.04
CA ALA A 15 -22.96 -7.43 8.66
C ALA A 15 -23.05 -8.90 8.20
N GLU A 16 -23.34 -9.83 9.12
CA GLU A 16 -23.43 -11.27 8.88
C GLU A 16 -22.13 -11.87 8.29
N VAL A 17 -20.97 -11.36 8.73
CA VAL A 17 -19.65 -11.73 8.21
C VAL A 17 -18.91 -12.70 9.13
N SER A 18 -18.18 -13.67 8.56
CA SER A 18 -17.42 -14.65 9.36
C SER A 18 -15.93 -14.32 9.51
N TYR A 19 -15.34 -13.48 8.64
CA TYR A 19 -13.91 -13.16 8.67
C TYR A 19 -13.47 -12.39 9.93
N LEU A 20 -14.41 -11.85 10.72
CA LEU A 20 -14.11 -11.22 12.01
C LEU A 20 -13.84 -12.24 13.13
N ASP A 21 -14.19 -13.52 12.95
CA ASP A 21 -13.96 -14.54 14.00
C ASP A 21 -12.46 -14.75 14.31
N PRO A 22 -11.57 -14.94 13.32
CA PRO A 22 -10.13 -14.96 13.55
C PRO A 22 -9.61 -13.71 14.27
N MET A 23 -10.04 -12.52 13.86
CA MET A 23 -9.61 -11.25 14.46
C MET A 23 -10.00 -11.15 15.94
N ARG A 24 -11.24 -11.53 16.25
CA ARG A 24 -11.73 -11.60 17.64
C ARG A 24 -10.96 -12.63 18.46
N ASN A 25 -10.63 -13.77 17.87
CA ASN A 25 -9.83 -14.80 18.55
C ASN A 25 -8.42 -14.30 18.86
N ILE A 26 -7.76 -13.61 17.92
CA ILE A 26 -6.46 -12.95 18.14
C ILE A 26 -6.56 -11.95 19.28
N LEU A 27 -7.60 -11.11 19.29
CA LEU A 27 -7.77 -10.12 20.34
C LEU A 27 -7.98 -10.75 21.74
N ARG A 28 -8.50 -11.98 21.83
CA ARG A 28 -8.62 -12.72 23.10
C ARG A 28 -7.27 -13.22 23.62
N THR A 29 -6.25 -13.32 22.78
CA THR A 29 -4.91 -13.72 23.21
C THR A 29 -4.15 -12.57 23.88
N VAL A 30 -4.65 -11.33 23.75
CA VAL A 30 -4.08 -10.15 24.42
C VAL A 30 -4.50 -10.14 25.89
N THR A 31 -3.62 -10.60 26.77
CA THR A 31 -3.86 -10.63 28.22
C THR A 31 -3.54 -9.30 28.91
N THR A 32 -2.58 -8.55 28.38
CA THR A 32 -2.16 -7.24 28.89
C THR A 32 -2.15 -6.24 27.73
N PRO A 33 -2.81 -5.07 27.85
CA PRO A 33 -2.74 -4.02 26.84
C PRO A 33 -1.32 -3.43 26.82
N GLN A 34 -0.57 -3.74 25.78
CA GLN A 34 0.75 -3.19 25.51
C GLN A 34 0.98 -3.22 24.00
N ASN A 35 1.96 -2.46 23.54
CA ASN A 35 2.32 -2.43 22.12
C ASN A 35 2.76 -3.83 21.66
N ILE A 36 2.03 -4.40 20.69
CA ILE A 36 2.26 -5.74 20.17
C ILE A 36 2.12 -5.71 18.64
N GLN A 37 3.02 -6.41 17.97
CA GLN A 37 2.90 -6.75 16.56
C GLN A 37 3.20 -8.23 16.38
N ASN A 38 2.26 -9.00 15.86
CA ASN A 38 2.39 -10.44 15.62
C ASN A 38 1.70 -10.85 14.32
N VAL A 39 2.12 -11.97 13.74
CA VAL A 39 1.47 -12.56 12.56
C VAL A 39 0.82 -13.88 12.95
N PHE A 40 -0.45 -14.04 12.59
CA PHE A 40 -1.28 -15.22 12.85
C PHE A 40 -1.80 -15.75 11.51
N GLY A 41 -1.09 -16.71 10.92
CA GLY A 41 -1.39 -17.16 9.56
C GLY A 41 -1.17 -16.03 8.55
N ASP A 42 -2.22 -15.64 7.85
CA ASP A 42 -2.27 -14.56 6.88
C ASP A 42 -2.74 -13.22 7.48
N ILE A 43 -2.79 -13.11 8.81
CA ILE A 43 -3.24 -11.90 9.52
C ILE A 43 -2.08 -11.31 10.31
N LYS A 44 -1.63 -10.10 9.92
CA LYS A 44 -0.78 -9.27 10.76
C LYS A 44 -1.66 -8.50 11.74
N PHE A 45 -1.41 -8.68 13.02
CA PHE A 45 -2.07 -7.98 14.11
C PHE A 45 -1.15 -6.94 14.72
N VAL A 46 -1.64 -5.72 14.85
CA VAL A 46 -0.99 -4.61 15.55
C VAL A 46 -1.92 -4.09 16.64
N LEU A 47 -1.36 -3.91 17.83
CA LEU A 47 -1.97 -3.18 18.93
C LEU A 47 -0.97 -2.12 19.37
N ALA A 48 -1.37 -0.85 19.33
CA ALA A 48 -0.68 0.26 19.97
C ALA A 48 -1.57 0.84 21.05
N THR A 49 -1.00 1.16 22.22
CA THR A 49 -1.74 1.69 23.36
C THR A 49 -0.98 2.83 24.02
N GLU A 50 -1.67 3.92 24.33
CA GLU A 50 -1.13 5.05 25.10
C GLU A 50 -2.21 5.56 26.05
N GLY A 51 -2.01 5.39 27.36
CA GLY A 51 -3.02 5.79 28.35
C GLY A 51 -4.36 5.08 28.14
N ASN A 52 -5.39 5.86 27.77
CA ASN A 52 -6.74 5.34 27.46
C ASN A 52 -6.98 5.17 25.95
N ASP A 53 -5.95 5.39 25.14
CA ASP A 53 -6.03 5.34 23.69
C ASP A 53 -5.52 3.99 23.20
N ALA A 54 -6.12 3.51 22.12
CA ALA A 54 -5.68 2.28 21.49
C ALA A 54 -5.93 2.31 19.99
N GLU A 55 -4.93 1.89 19.22
CA GLU A 55 -5.06 1.56 17.81
C GLU A 55 -4.91 0.05 17.66
N ILE A 56 -5.88 -0.58 17.03
CA ILE A 56 -5.94 -2.03 16.84
C ILE A 56 -6.15 -2.29 15.36
N ALA A 57 -5.23 -3.00 14.72
CA ALA A 57 -5.32 -3.29 13.29
C ALA A 57 -5.08 -4.78 13.00
N TRP A 58 -5.86 -5.32 12.07
CA TRP A 58 -5.66 -6.60 11.44
C TRP A 58 -5.50 -6.37 9.95
N THR A 59 -4.33 -6.70 9.40
CA THR A 59 -4.01 -6.50 7.99
C THR A 59 -3.75 -7.86 7.36
N TYR A 60 -4.34 -8.13 6.21
CA TYR A 60 -3.97 -9.32 5.45
C TYR A 60 -2.50 -9.23 5.03
N THR A 61 -1.74 -10.29 5.25
CA THR A 61 -0.31 -10.33 4.93
C THR A 61 0.05 -11.66 4.30
N THR A 62 0.89 -11.63 3.27
CA THR A 62 1.41 -12.83 2.62
C THR A 62 2.71 -12.50 1.89
N ALA A 63 3.62 -13.48 1.80
CA ALA A 63 4.93 -13.30 1.15
C ALA A 63 5.73 -12.05 1.62
N GLY A 64 5.51 -11.60 2.86
CA GLY A 64 6.15 -10.40 3.41
C GLY A 64 5.52 -9.07 2.98
N ILE A 65 4.40 -9.10 2.24
CA ILE A 65 3.66 -7.93 1.79
C ILE A 65 2.43 -7.73 2.68
N ASP A 66 2.29 -6.53 3.23
CA ASP A 66 1.10 -6.13 3.98
C ASP A 66 0.07 -5.48 3.05
N PHE A 67 -1.10 -6.10 2.95
CA PHE A 67 -2.23 -5.59 2.16
C PHE A 67 -3.02 -4.58 2.95
N GLN A 68 -2.45 -3.39 3.15
CA GLN A 68 -2.98 -2.36 4.04
C GLN A 68 -4.46 -2.04 3.79
N SER A 69 -4.88 -1.97 2.52
CA SER A 69 -6.30 -1.73 2.17
C SER A 69 -7.21 -2.91 2.52
N LYS A 70 -6.70 -4.14 2.56
CA LYS A 70 -7.43 -5.32 3.05
C LYS A 70 -7.14 -5.54 4.54
N GLY A 71 -7.69 -4.64 5.35
CA GLY A 71 -7.57 -4.70 6.80
C GLY A 71 -8.85 -4.27 7.53
N VAL A 72 -8.89 -4.57 8.82
CA VAL A 72 -9.85 -4.00 9.78
C VAL A 72 -9.05 -3.20 10.78
N SER A 73 -9.47 -1.99 11.10
CA SER A 73 -8.86 -1.19 12.17
C SER A 73 -9.89 -0.57 13.08
N ILE A 74 -9.54 -0.46 14.36
CA ILE A 74 -10.30 0.22 15.40
C ILE A 74 -9.38 1.22 16.08
N THR A 75 -9.81 2.47 16.16
CA THR A 75 -9.17 3.50 16.97
C THR A 75 -10.09 3.86 18.13
N ILE A 76 -9.53 3.84 19.34
CA ILE A 76 -10.17 4.23 20.58
C ILE A 76 -9.42 5.47 21.08
N ASP A 77 -10.15 6.55 21.27
CA ASP A 77 -9.65 7.81 21.86
C ASP A 77 -10.37 8.03 23.19
N ASN A 78 -9.58 8.20 24.26
CA ASN A 78 -10.06 8.42 25.61
C ASN A 78 -11.11 7.36 26.06
N GLY A 79 -10.88 6.09 25.68
CA GLY A 79 -11.77 4.98 26.01
C GLY A 79 -13.07 4.91 25.19
N VAL A 80 -13.24 5.76 24.18
CA VAL A 80 -14.41 5.79 23.30
C VAL A 80 -14.01 5.39 21.88
N LEU A 81 -14.88 4.65 21.19
CA LEU A 81 -14.66 4.34 19.77
C LEU A 81 -14.65 5.64 18.95
N GLU A 82 -13.54 5.91 18.29
CA GLU A 82 -13.41 7.02 17.34
C GLU A 82 -13.67 6.54 15.91
N THR A 83 -12.94 5.49 15.49
CA THR A 83 -13.00 4.98 14.12
C THR A 83 -13.07 3.45 14.11
N LEU A 84 -13.90 2.92 13.20
CA LEU A 84 -13.87 1.53 12.75
C LEU A 84 -13.79 1.53 11.22
N THR A 85 -12.76 0.91 10.66
CA THR A 85 -12.66 0.68 9.21
C THR A 85 -12.66 -0.81 8.91
N ASP A 86 -13.24 -1.17 7.77
CA ASP A 86 -13.29 -2.55 7.28
C ASP A 86 -13.07 -2.59 5.77
N GLY A 87 -11.81 -2.66 5.38
CA GLY A 87 -11.41 -2.98 4.02
C GLY A 87 -11.33 -4.48 3.76
N TRP A 88 -11.43 -5.34 4.79
CA TRP A 88 -11.40 -6.79 4.61
C TRP A 88 -12.60 -7.29 3.83
N TYR A 89 -13.78 -6.72 4.09
CA TYR A 89 -15.00 -6.93 3.31
C TYR A 89 -14.87 -6.44 1.88
N LEU A 90 -14.25 -5.27 1.71
CA LEU A 90 -14.29 -4.52 0.46
C LEU A 90 -13.27 -5.03 -0.57
N PHE A 91 -12.04 -5.31 -0.14
CA PHE A 91 -10.95 -5.67 -1.04
C PHE A 91 -10.78 -7.18 -1.17
N ASN A 92 -10.53 -7.64 -2.40
CA ASN A 92 -10.11 -8.99 -2.70
C ASN A 92 -8.58 -9.05 -2.86
N VAL A 93 -8.02 -10.23 -2.66
CA VAL A 93 -6.62 -10.51 -3.00
C VAL A 93 -6.64 -11.31 -4.29
N GLY A 94 -6.03 -10.77 -5.33
CA GLY A 94 -5.85 -11.46 -6.61
C GLY A 94 -4.68 -12.44 -6.52
N SER A 95 -3.74 -12.34 -7.47
CA SER A 95 -2.47 -13.05 -7.37
C SER A 95 -1.67 -12.60 -6.14
N THR A 96 -1.06 -13.56 -5.44
CA THR A 96 -0.08 -13.31 -4.37
C THR A 96 1.35 -13.68 -4.80
N GLU A 97 1.53 -14.07 -6.05
CA GLU A 97 2.82 -14.51 -6.58
C GLU A 97 3.74 -13.31 -6.81
N ILE A 98 5.03 -13.52 -6.56
CA ILE A 98 6.11 -12.57 -6.89
C ILE A 98 7.03 -13.32 -7.85
N ASN A 99 6.81 -13.11 -9.14
CA ASN A 99 7.48 -13.85 -10.22
C ASN A 99 8.71 -13.12 -10.77
N ILE A 100 8.88 -11.84 -10.44
CA ILE A 100 10.07 -11.05 -10.79
C ILE A 100 10.77 -10.58 -9.51
N SER A 101 12.09 -10.51 -9.54
CA SER A 101 12.89 -9.91 -8.47
C SER A 101 12.86 -8.38 -8.52
N GLU A 102 13.36 -7.74 -7.46
CA GLU A 102 13.58 -6.29 -7.44
C GLU A 102 14.55 -5.85 -8.54
N GLU A 103 15.64 -6.58 -8.76
CA GLU A 103 16.60 -6.29 -9.85
C GLU A 103 15.97 -6.43 -11.24
N GLU A 104 15.12 -7.44 -11.45
CA GLU A 104 14.40 -7.61 -12.71
C GLU A 104 13.38 -6.49 -12.94
N ALA A 105 12.62 -6.12 -11.91
CA ALA A 105 11.70 -4.98 -11.96
C ALA A 105 12.45 -3.67 -12.26
N MET A 106 13.61 -3.44 -11.65
CA MET A 106 14.48 -2.29 -11.92
C MET A 106 14.92 -2.24 -13.38
N GLN A 107 15.34 -3.38 -13.96
CA GLN A 107 15.75 -3.43 -15.36
C GLN A 107 14.58 -3.18 -16.31
N ILE A 108 13.40 -3.74 -16.03
CA ILE A 108 12.17 -3.48 -16.81
C ILE A 108 11.83 -1.99 -16.76
N ALA A 109 11.93 -1.37 -15.58
CA ALA A 109 11.64 0.04 -15.41
C ALA A 109 12.63 0.94 -16.15
N LEU A 110 13.94 0.66 -16.07
CA LEU A 110 14.95 1.39 -16.83
C LEU A 110 14.70 1.29 -18.35
N ASN A 111 14.40 0.10 -18.86
CA ASN A 111 14.08 -0.08 -20.28
C ASN A 111 12.83 0.72 -20.69
N ARG A 112 11.85 0.88 -19.79
CA ARG A 112 10.66 1.70 -20.04
C ARG A 112 10.95 3.20 -20.07
N LEU A 113 12.05 3.65 -19.46
CA LEU A 113 12.43 5.06 -19.47
C LEU A 113 13.13 5.47 -20.77
N ASP A 114 13.67 4.52 -21.54
CA ASP A 114 14.34 4.81 -22.82
C ASP A 114 13.38 5.34 -23.88
N ASP A 115 12.09 4.99 -23.80
CA ASP A 115 11.03 5.39 -24.72
C ASP A 115 9.94 6.25 -24.07
N PHE A 116 10.18 6.75 -22.85
CA PHE A 116 9.24 7.61 -22.17
C PHE A 116 9.46 9.09 -22.53
N SER A 117 8.36 9.81 -22.65
CA SER A 117 8.34 11.26 -22.84
C SER A 117 7.04 11.81 -22.25
N TRP A 118 7.02 13.11 -21.96
CA TRP A 118 5.79 13.80 -21.60
C TRP A 118 5.66 15.10 -22.37
N THR A 119 4.43 15.61 -22.45
CA THR A 119 4.15 16.90 -23.09
C THR A 119 3.83 17.94 -22.03
N THR A 120 4.42 19.12 -22.16
CA THR A 120 4.21 20.29 -21.31
C THR A 120 3.93 21.53 -22.17
N ILE A 121 3.56 22.64 -21.53
CA ILE A 121 3.35 23.93 -22.19
C ILE A 121 4.43 24.92 -21.73
N ILE A 122 5.27 25.36 -22.66
CA ILE A 122 6.28 26.40 -22.44
C ILE A 122 5.96 27.56 -23.36
N ASP A 123 5.81 28.77 -22.81
CA ASP A 123 5.48 29.99 -23.56
C ASP A 123 4.27 29.83 -24.50
N GLY A 124 3.26 29.05 -24.08
CA GLY A 124 2.04 28.80 -24.84
C GLY A 124 2.18 27.77 -25.98
N GLN A 125 3.31 27.08 -26.08
CA GLN A 125 3.56 26.03 -27.06
C GLN A 125 3.67 24.66 -26.39
N PHE A 126 3.13 23.63 -27.03
CA PHE A 126 3.34 22.26 -26.63
C PHE A 126 4.77 21.85 -26.93
N VAL A 127 5.48 21.40 -25.90
CA VAL A 127 6.85 20.90 -25.99
C VAL A 127 6.85 19.46 -25.49
N GLU A 128 7.43 18.56 -26.27
CA GLU A 128 7.73 17.21 -25.83
C GLU A 128 9.07 17.22 -25.09
N VAL A 129 9.07 16.70 -23.87
CA VAL A 129 10.28 16.48 -23.08
C VAL A 129 10.64 15.00 -23.18
N ASN A 130 11.75 14.72 -23.86
CA ASN A 130 12.30 13.38 -24.06
C ASN A 130 13.83 13.32 -23.87
N ASP A 131 14.48 14.45 -23.59
CA ASP A 131 15.91 14.62 -23.38
C ASP A 131 16.26 14.77 -21.89
N TYR A 132 15.59 14.01 -21.04
CA TYR A 132 15.84 14.02 -19.60
C TYR A 132 16.98 13.09 -19.19
N VAL A 133 17.65 13.41 -18.08
CA VAL A 133 18.72 12.58 -17.53
C VAL A 133 18.28 11.99 -16.19
N VAL A 134 18.19 10.67 -16.15
CA VAL A 134 17.94 9.89 -14.94
C VAL A 134 19.23 9.72 -14.15
N LEU A 135 19.20 10.01 -12.85
CA LEU A 135 20.30 9.75 -11.94
C LEU A 135 20.42 8.25 -11.66
N GLU A 136 21.65 7.75 -11.55
CA GLU A 136 21.88 6.37 -11.10
C GLU A 136 21.39 6.14 -9.65
N GLN A 137 21.58 7.16 -8.81
CA GLN A 137 21.14 7.23 -7.41
C GLN A 137 20.81 8.69 -7.02
N PRO A 138 19.89 8.93 -6.07
CA PRO A 138 19.08 7.93 -5.39
C PRO A 138 18.00 7.34 -6.32
N ARG A 139 17.50 6.17 -5.95
CA ARG A 139 16.27 5.57 -6.49
C ARG A 139 15.53 4.88 -5.35
N THR A 140 14.21 4.87 -5.40
CA THR A 140 13.40 4.14 -4.41
C THR A 140 12.66 3.01 -5.07
N VAL A 141 12.65 1.85 -4.43
CA VAL A 141 11.84 0.70 -4.82
C VAL A 141 10.92 0.39 -3.64
N GLN A 142 9.64 0.22 -3.94
CA GLN A 142 8.66 -0.28 -2.97
C GLN A 142 7.92 -1.46 -3.58
N LEU A 143 7.75 -2.54 -2.80
CA LEU A 143 6.86 -3.63 -3.13
C LEU A 143 5.62 -3.52 -2.25
N LEU A 144 4.51 -3.14 -2.85
CA LEU A 144 3.26 -2.87 -2.15
C LEU A 144 2.08 -3.41 -2.96
N PRO A 145 0.94 -3.72 -2.34
CA PRO A 145 -0.24 -4.13 -3.09
C PRO A 145 -0.87 -2.93 -3.79
N HIS A 146 -1.29 -3.13 -5.04
CA HIS A 146 -2.01 -2.14 -5.83
C HIS A 146 -3.25 -2.78 -6.48
N SER A 147 -4.33 -2.01 -6.65
CA SER A 147 -5.53 -2.48 -7.33
C SER A 147 -5.29 -2.72 -8.82
N ARG A 148 -5.67 -3.90 -9.34
CA ARG A 148 -5.57 -4.29 -10.76
C ARG A 148 -6.94 -4.47 -11.39
N ASP A 149 -7.15 -3.88 -12.56
CA ASP A 149 -8.29 -4.01 -13.50
C ASP A 149 -9.69 -3.88 -12.87
N GLU A 150 -10.04 -4.75 -11.94
CA GLU A 150 -11.16 -4.60 -11.01
C GLU A 150 -10.74 -3.71 -9.83
N PRO A 151 -11.49 -2.63 -9.52
CA PRO A 151 -11.07 -1.57 -8.60
C PRO A 151 -10.85 -2.00 -7.14
N LEU A 152 -11.09 -3.27 -6.81
CA LEU A 152 -11.03 -3.83 -5.46
C LEU A 152 -10.13 -5.08 -5.37
N GLU A 153 -9.53 -5.55 -6.47
CA GLU A 153 -8.60 -6.67 -6.43
C GLU A 153 -7.16 -6.18 -6.25
N LEU A 154 -6.56 -6.49 -5.11
CA LEU A 154 -5.19 -6.12 -4.77
C LEU A 154 -4.20 -7.21 -5.19
N VAL A 155 -3.10 -6.79 -5.79
CA VAL A 155 -1.99 -7.66 -6.22
C VAL A 155 -0.62 -7.01 -5.95
N PRO A 156 0.44 -7.80 -5.77
CA PRO A 156 1.81 -7.29 -5.61
C PRO A 156 2.25 -6.36 -6.75
N TYR A 157 2.81 -5.21 -6.38
CA TYR A 157 3.21 -4.14 -7.29
C TYR A 157 4.55 -3.54 -6.87
N TYR A 158 5.51 -3.54 -7.79
CA TYR A 158 6.71 -2.73 -7.66
C TYR A 158 6.39 -1.30 -8.10
N TYR A 159 6.65 -0.32 -7.23
CA TYR A 159 6.68 1.09 -7.60
C TYR A 159 8.09 1.61 -7.44
N ILE A 160 8.68 2.05 -8.56
CA ILE A 160 10.08 2.46 -8.64
C ILE A 160 10.15 3.93 -9.03
N THR A 161 10.81 4.73 -8.20
CA THR A 161 11.00 6.17 -8.47
C THR A 161 12.45 6.44 -8.87
N PHE A 162 12.59 7.08 -10.02
CA PHE A 162 13.84 7.55 -10.59
C PHE A 162 13.92 9.06 -10.46
N TYR A 163 15.01 9.56 -9.89
CA TYR A 163 15.23 11.00 -9.77
C TYR A 163 15.94 11.53 -10.99
N LEU A 164 15.56 12.73 -11.43
CA LEU A 164 16.16 13.42 -12.55
C LEU A 164 17.31 14.32 -12.05
N ASN A 165 18.26 14.61 -12.92
CA ASN A 165 19.43 15.43 -12.60
C ASN A 165 19.09 16.91 -12.28
N GLN A 166 17.90 17.36 -12.67
CA GLN A 166 17.41 18.71 -12.46
C GLN A 166 15.88 18.72 -12.45
N VAL A 167 15.31 19.89 -12.18
CA VAL A 167 13.87 20.14 -12.33
C VAL A 167 13.58 20.51 -13.78
N TYR A 168 12.68 19.77 -14.41
CA TYR A 168 12.18 19.96 -15.76
C TYR A 168 10.86 20.78 -15.74
N PRO A 169 10.33 21.22 -16.89
CA PRO A 169 9.03 21.89 -16.97
C PRO A 169 7.93 21.16 -16.20
N ASP A 170 6.94 21.91 -15.70
CA ASP A 170 5.91 21.45 -14.74
C ASP A 170 6.45 21.01 -13.38
N ASN A 171 7.63 21.50 -12.98
CA ASN A 171 8.26 21.18 -11.70
C ASN A 171 8.54 19.67 -11.52
N ILE A 172 8.76 18.97 -12.64
CA ILE A 172 9.04 17.54 -12.66
C ILE A 172 10.50 17.29 -12.30
N ASN A 173 10.74 16.47 -11.29
CA ASN A 173 12.10 16.12 -10.85
C ASN A 173 12.30 14.60 -10.69
N SER A 174 11.27 13.81 -10.96
CA SER A 174 11.33 12.36 -10.86
C SER A 174 10.29 11.69 -11.77
N ILE A 175 10.50 10.41 -12.05
CA ILE A 175 9.59 9.57 -12.83
C ILE A 175 9.31 8.31 -12.01
N GLY A 176 8.04 7.98 -11.82
CA GLY A 176 7.57 6.75 -11.20
C GLY A 176 7.21 5.72 -12.27
N VAL A 177 7.69 4.49 -12.10
CA VAL A 177 7.34 3.34 -12.95
C VAL A 177 6.77 2.24 -12.08
N GLY A 178 5.60 1.76 -12.44
CA GLY A 178 4.91 0.73 -11.72
C GLY A 178 4.77 -0.56 -12.52
N ILE A 179 5.07 -1.67 -11.86
CA ILE A 179 5.22 -2.98 -12.49
C ILE A 179 4.51 -4.03 -11.64
N TRP A 180 3.69 -4.85 -12.30
CA TRP A 180 3.06 -6.00 -11.67
C TRP A 180 4.10 -7.07 -11.31
N ALA A 181 4.25 -7.37 -10.02
CA ALA A 181 5.28 -8.31 -9.55
C ALA A 181 5.03 -9.77 -9.97
N ASP A 182 3.80 -10.14 -10.29
CA ASP A 182 3.43 -11.48 -10.74
C ASP A 182 3.59 -11.69 -12.27
N THR A 183 3.68 -10.63 -13.07
CA THR A 183 3.71 -10.74 -14.54
C THR A 183 4.88 -10.02 -15.19
N GLY A 184 5.54 -9.08 -14.49
CA GLY A 184 6.55 -8.22 -15.09
C GLY A 184 6.00 -7.16 -16.04
N ALA A 185 4.67 -7.06 -16.17
CA ALA A 185 4.06 -6.07 -17.05
C ALA A 185 4.12 -4.67 -16.42
N VAL A 186 4.63 -3.72 -17.19
CA VAL A 186 4.58 -2.28 -16.86
C VAL A 186 3.13 -1.83 -16.89
N ARG A 187 2.67 -1.22 -15.80
CA ARG A 187 1.30 -0.71 -15.66
C ARG A 187 1.22 0.77 -15.92
N ASP A 188 2.14 1.53 -15.33
CA ASP A 188 2.22 2.98 -15.43
C ASP A 188 3.67 3.46 -15.53
N CYS A 189 3.81 4.65 -16.11
CA CYS A 189 5.04 5.43 -16.12
C CYS A 189 4.58 6.89 -16.09
N GLN A 190 4.96 7.63 -15.04
CA GLN A 190 4.41 8.95 -14.79
C GLN A 190 5.45 9.91 -14.23
N THR A 191 5.35 11.18 -14.64
CA THR A 191 6.17 12.26 -14.09
C THR A 191 5.70 12.61 -12.68
N LEU A 192 6.64 12.89 -11.80
CA LEU A 192 6.41 13.28 -10.41
C LEU A 192 7.03 14.65 -10.14
N THR A 193 6.26 15.49 -9.46
CA THR A 193 6.67 16.85 -9.09
C THR A 193 7.51 16.83 -7.82
N SER A 194 8.45 17.77 -7.67
CA SER A 194 9.01 18.00 -6.35
C SER A 194 7.91 18.46 -5.39
N GLU A 195 7.88 17.89 -4.18
CA GLU A 195 7.13 18.52 -3.08
C GLU A 195 7.72 19.92 -2.88
N GLY A 196 6.85 20.94 -2.88
CA GLY A 196 7.22 22.33 -2.66
C GLY A 196 7.48 22.67 -1.21
#